data_AF-A0A534IDR6-F1
#
_entry.id   AF-A0A534IDR6-F1
#
_cell.length_a   1.000
_cell.length_b   1.000
_cell.length_c   1.000
_cell.angle_alpha   90.00
_cell.angle_beta   90.00
_cell.angle_gamma   90.00
#
_symmetry.space_group_name_H-M   'P 1'
#
loop_
_entity.id
_entity.type
_entity.pdbx_description
1 polymer ?
#
loop_
_entity_poly.entity_id
_entity_poly.type
_entity_poly.pdbx_seq_one_letter_code
_entity_poly.pdbx_strand_id
1 'polypeptide(L)'
;MSSPFAAYEVQNARTLRRGNVRARALAAMKSVGGTGGSDAHYLEEVGRAATIVDDGSTESEVLEALARGRTRAEGNDRGAGASMRYVTKAVGEWMLRGFRRI
;
A
#
# COMPACT_ATOMS: atom_id res chain seq x y z
N MET A 1 3.52 -17.96 7.67
CA MET A 1 3.63 -17.28 8.98
C MET A 1 2.43 -16.37 9.11
N SER A 2 1.59 -16.58 10.14
CA SER A 2 0.49 -15.65 10.44
C SER A 2 1.07 -14.42 11.12
N SER A 3 0.69 -13.22 10.67
CA SER A 3 0.99 -12.00 11.41
C SER A 3 0.32 -12.07 12.80
N PRO A 4 0.95 -11.58 13.89
CA PRO A 4 0.36 -11.58 15.23
C PRO A 4 -0.93 -10.75 15.33
N PHE A 5 -1.18 -9.91 14.33
CA PHE A 5 -2.42 -9.16 14.14
C PHE A 5 -2.81 -9.21 12.66
N ALA A 6 -4.10 -9.30 12.39
CA ALA A 6 -4.62 -9.26 11.04
C ALA A 6 -4.85 -7.80 10.63
N ALA A 7 -4.16 -7.36 9.58
CA ALA A 7 -4.38 -6.09 8.92
C ALA A 7 -4.07 -6.24 7.42
N TYR A 8 -4.70 -5.42 6.58
CA TYR A 8 -4.43 -5.36 5.15
C TYR A 8 -3.91 -3.98 4.75
N GLU A 9 -3.05 -3.92 3.73
CA GLU A 9 -2.73 -2.65 3.08
C GLU A 9 -3.92 -2.21 2.24
N VAL A 10 -4.63 -1.21 2.75
CA VAL A 10 -5.87 -0.69 2.16
C VAL A 10 -5.66 0.58 1.32
N GLN A 11 -4.46 1.19 1.41
CA GLN A 11 -4.04 2.30 0.57
C GLN A 11 -2.58 2.15 0.16
N ASN A 12 -2.33 1.79 -1.10
CA ASN A 12 -0.99 1.77 -1.66
C ASN A 12 -0.87 2.82 -2.78
N ALA A 13 0.13 3.71 -2.69
CA ALA A 13 0.27 4.82 -3.64
C ALA A 13 0.63 4.41 -5.08
N ARG A 14 1.09 3.17 -5.27
CA ARG A 14 1.36 2.56 -6.59
C ARG A 14 0.23 1.64 -7.06
N THR A 15 -0.85 1.54 -6.29
CA THR A 15 -2.05 0.80 -6.67
C THR A 15 -3.10 1.74 -7.25
N LEU A 16 -3.79 1.30 -8.31
CA LEU A 16 -4.91 2.06 -8.88
C LEU A 16 -6.06 2.13 -7.87
N ARG A 17 -6.84 3.22 -7.87
CA ARG A 17 -8.01 3.44 -7.00
C ARG A 17 -8.89 2.21 -6.81
N ARG A 18 -9.20 1.50 -7.90
CA ARG A 18 -10.02 0.27 -7.87
C ARG A 18 -9.45 -0.82 -6.96
N GLY A 19 -8.13 -0.94 -6.90
CA GLY A 19 -7.41 -1.90 -6.05
C GLY A 19 -7.53 -1.50 -4.59
N ASN A 20 -7.21 -0.24 -4.27
CA ASN A 20 -7.33 0.29 -2.89
C ASN A 20 -8.78 0.20 -2.37
N VAL A 21 -9.78 0.49 -3.22
CA VAL A 21 -11.20 0.32 -2.85
C VAL A 21 -11.54 -1.14 -2.53
N ARG A 22 -11.05 -2.10 -3.32
CA ARG A 22 -11.28 -3.53 -3.05
C ARG A 22 -10.56 -3.99 -1.78
N ALA A 23 -9.35 -3.51 -1.53
CA ALA A 23 -8.60 -3.81 -0.32
C ALA A 23 -9.32 -3.27 0.92
N ARG A 24 -9.81 -2.02 0.89
CA ARG A 24 -10.66 -1.45 1.94
C ARG A 24 -11.91 -2.30 2.21
N ALA A 25 -12.63 -2.68 1.16
CA ALA A 25 -13.83 -3.51 1.29
C ALA A 25 -13.52 -4.88 1.91
N LEU A 26 -12.40 -5.49 1.54
CA LEU A 26 -11.96 -6.77 2.11
C LEU A 26 -11.57 -6.63 3.59
N ALA A 27 -10.84 -5.58 3.97
CA ALA A 27 -10.48 -5.31 5.36
C ALA A 27 -11.74 -5.12 6.24
N ALA A 28 -12.71 -4.34 5.74
CA ALA A 28 -13.99 -4.14 6.42
C ALA A 28 -14.77 -5.46 6.56
N MET A 29 -14.85 -6.27 5.50
CA MET A 29 -15.52 -7.58 5.51
C MET A 29 -14.89 -8.55 6.51
N LYS A 30 -13.57 -8.48 6.70
CA LYS A 30 -12.83 -9.34 7.63
C LYS A 30 -12.75 -8.76 9.05
N SER A 31 -13.23 -7.54 9.26
CA SER A 31 -13.13 -6.81 10.54
C SER A 31 -11.68 -6.74 11.05
N VAL A 32 -10.74 -6.46 10.14
CA VAL A 32 -9.30 -6.35 10.42
C VAL A 32 -8.81 -4.92 10.23
N GLY A 33 -7.64 -4.60 10.80
CA GLY A 33 -7.01 -3.29 10.67
C GLY A 33 -6.61 -2.95 9.22
N GLY A 34 -6.32 -1.67 8.97
CA GLY A 34 -5.90 -1.17 7.67
C GLY A 34 -4.59 -0.40 7.73
N THR A 35 -3.67 -0.68 6.81
CA THR A 35 -2.43 0.09 6.64
C THR A 35 -2.43 0.86 5.33
N GLY A 36 -1.65 1.93 5.28
CA GLY A 36 -1.30 2.67 4.08
C GLY A 36 0.21 2.75 3.88
N GLY A 37 0.66 2.63 2.63
CA GLY A 37 2.08 2.61 2.28
C GLY A 37 2.35 3.27 0.94
N SER A 38 3.42 4.06 0.87
CA SER A 38 3.80 4.74 -0.37
C SER A 38 4.41 3.80 -1.41
N ASP A 39 4.94 2.66 -0.99
CA ASP A 39 5.68 1.71 -1.84
C ASP A 39 6.72 2.44 -2.71
N ALA A 40 7.47 3.35 -2.08
CA ALA A 40 8.31 4.30 -2.80
C ALA A 40 9.48 3.58 -3.49
N HIS A 41 9.55 3.69 -4.81
CA HIS A 41 10.70 3.25 -5.61
C HIS A 41 11.62 4.43 -5.98
N TYR A 42 11.18 5.65 -5.70
CA TYR A 42 11.91 6.90 -5.90
C TYR A 42 11.68 7.82 -4.69
N LEU A 43 12.62 8.72 -4.40
CA LEU A 43 12.56 9.58 -3.20
C LEU A 43 11.31 10.46 -3.18
N GLU A 44 10.87 10.98 -4.33
CA GLU A 44 9.66 11.80 -4.45
C GLU A 44 8.34 11.02 -4.27
N GLU A 45 8.42 9.69 -4.13
CA GLU A 45 7.28 8.83 -3.81
C GLU A 45 7.11 8.63 -2.31
N VAL A 46 8.12 8.92 -1.48
CA VAL A 46 8.05 8.75 -0.03
C VAL A 46 6.89 9.59 0.54
N GLY A 47 6.08 8.96 1.39
CA GLY A 47 4.95 9.63 2.05
C GLY A 47 3.72 9.87 1.16
N ARG A 48 3.71 9.44 -0.10
CA ARG A 48 2.50 9.55 -0.95
C ARG A 48 1.30 8.76 -0.43
N ALA A 49 1.54 7.77 0.41
CA ALA A 49 0.56 7.17 1.29
C ALA A 49 1.23 6.71 2.57
N ALA A 50 0.49 6.72 3.66
CA ALA A 50 0.98 6.41 5.00
C ALA A 50 -0.14 5.80 5.86
N THR A 51 0.28 5.09 6.90
CA THR A 51 -0.60 4.70 8.00
C THR A 51 -0.56 5.81 9.04
N ILE A 52 -1.73 6.39 9.32
CA ILE A 52 -1.92 7.40 10.33
C ILE A 52 -2.31 6.71 11.63
N VAL A 53 -1.57 7.05 12.68
CA VAL A 53 -1.78 6.58 14.05
C VAL A 53 -1.93 7.83 14.90
N ASP A 54 -3.10 8.05 15.49
CA ASP A 54 -3.40 9.26 16.26
C ASP A 54 -2.57 9.28 17.57
N ASP A 55 -2.40 8.12 18.19
CA ASP A 55 -1.72 7.94 19.48
C ASP A 55 -0.64 6.86 19.38
N GLY A 56 0.63 7.25 19.46
CA GLY A 56 1.76 6.32 19.52
C GLY A 56 3.03 6.90 18.93
N SER A 57 4.11 6.87 19.68
CA SER A 57 5.46 7.28 19.22
C SER A 57 6.45 6.12 19.24
N THR A 58 6.04 4.96 19.78
CA THR A 58 6.85 3.75 19.85
C THR A 58 6.29 2.66 18.94
N GLU A 59 7.15 1.73 18.54
CA GLU A 59 6.75 0.57 17.73
C GLU A 59 5.61 -0.23 18.39
N SER A 60 5.70 -0.48 19.71
CA SER A 60 4.70 -1.26 20.42
C SER A 60 3.32 -0.61 20.42
N GLU A 61 3.24 0.71 20.58
CA GLU A 61 1.98 1.46 20.52
C GLU A 61 1.36 1.41 19.11
N VAL A 62 2.19 1.52 18.07
CA VAL A 62 1.75 1.41 16.68
C VAL A 62 1.19 0.01 16.40
N LEU A 63 1.86 -1.04 16.86
CA LEU A 63 1.40 -2.43 16.71
C LEU A 63 0.09 -2.67 17.47
N GLU A 64 -0.07 -2.12 18.67
CA GLU A 64 -1.32 -2.17 19.43
C GLU A 64 -2.45 -1.41 18.72
N ALA A 65 -2.17 -0.22 18.18
CA ALA A 65 -3.14 0.55 17.41
C ALA A 65 -3.59 -0.22 16.16
N LEU A 66 -2.67 -0.88 15.45
CA LEU A 66 -2.97 -1.74 14.32
C LEU A 66 -3.84 -2.94 14.74
N ALA A 67 -3.45 -3.64 15.80
CA ALA A 67 -4.19 -4.80 16.31
C ALA A 67 -5.61 -4.45 16.75
N ARG A 68 -5.83 -3.24 17.28
CA ARG A 68 -7.15 -2.74 17.67
C ARG A 68 -7.92 -2.05 16.54
N GLY A 69 -7.38 -2.00 15.32
CA GLY A 69 -8.02 -1.29 14.20
C GLY A 69 -8.14 0.22 14.39
N ARG A 70 -7.31 0.83 15.24
CA ARG A 70 -7.27 2.28 15.54
C ARG A 70 -6.33 3.04 14.60
N THR A 71 -6.20 2.58 13.37
CA THR A 71 -5.32 3.17 12.35
C THR A 71 -6.12 3.59 11.15
N ARG A 72 -5.65 4.63 10.46
CA ARG A 72 -6.23 5.09 9.20
C ARG A 72 -5.17 5.01 8.12
N ALA A 73 -5.61 4.74 6.90
CA ALA A 73 -4.72 4.76 5.75
C ALA A 73 -5.04 6.00 4.92
N GLU A 74 -4.05 6.85 4.70
CA GLU A 74 -4.18 8.08 3.93
C GLU A 74 -3.18 8.12 2.79
N GLY A 75 -3.52 8.84 1.73
CA GLY A 75 -2.63 9.04 0.59
C GLY A 75 -3.31 9.02 -0.76
N ASN A 76 -2.47 9.09 -1.78
CA ASN A 76 -2.87 9.13 -3.17
C ASN A 76 -3.01 7.71 -3.74
N ASP A 77 -3.84 7.56 -4.75
CA ASP A 77 -3.81 6.38 -5.63
C ASP A 77 -2.78 6.58 -6.74
N ARG A 78 -2.40 5.49 -7.43
CA ARG A 78 -1.53 5.60 -8.60
C ARG A 78 -2.23 6.38 -9.72
N GLY A 79 -1.69 7.55 -10.04
CA GLY A 79 -2.15 8.39 -11.14
C GLY A 79 -1.66 7.94 -12.53
N ALA A 80 -2.16 8.60 -13.57
CA ALA A 80 -1.85 8.30 -14.96
C ALA A 80 -0.34 8.41 -15.28
N GLY A 81 0.33 9.46 -14.82
CA GLY A 81 1.77 9.66 -15.05
C GLY A 81 2.63 8.56 -14.42
N ALA A 82 2.33 8.16 -13.18
CA ALA A 82 3.00 7.05 -12.51
C ALA A 82 2.71 5.70 -13.19
N SER A 83 1.51 5.55 -13.78
CA SER A 83 1.15 4.36 -14.56
C SER A 83 1.96 4.27 -15.84
N MET A 84 2.14 5.39 -16.55
CA MET A 84 2.98 5.44 -17.75
C MET A 84 4.44 5.09 -17.41
N ARG A 85 5.01 5.69 -16.35
CA ARG A 85 6.36 5.35 -15.87
C ARG A 85 6.51 3.87 -15.53
N TYR A 86 5.52 3.29 -14.85
CA TYR A 86 5.49 1.87 -14.54
C TYR A 86 5.47 1.00 -15.80
N VAL A 87 4.61 1.32 -16.77
CA VAL A 87 4.50 0.58 -18.03
C VAL A 87 5.80 0.65 -18.81
N THR A 88 6.38 1.83 -19.01
CA THR A 88 7.65 2.00 -19.72
C THR A 88 8.75 1.15 -19.10
N LYS A 89 8.85 1.11 -17.77
CA LYS A 89 9.82 0.27 -17.07
C LYS A 89 9.50 -1.22 -17.22
N ALA A 90 8.35 -1.67 -16.73
CA ALA A 90 8.04 -3.09 -16.62
C ALA A 90 7.88 -3.78 -17.98
N VAL A 91 7.22 -3.12 -18.94
CA VAL A 91 7.06 -3.64 -20.30
C VAL A 91 8.36 -3.51 -21.07
N GLY A 92 9.10 -2.40 -20.93
CA GLY A 92 10.41 -2.23 -21.56
C GLY A 92 11.41 -3.30 -21.11
N GLU A 93 11.53 -3.55 -19.81
CA GLU A 93 12.38 -4.60 -19.26
C GLU A 93 11.94 -6.01 -19.70
N TRP A 94 10.64 -6.24 -19.88
CA TRP A 94 10.14 -7.50 -20.45
C TRP A 94 10.47 -7.66 -21.94
N MET A 95 10.31 -6.59 -22.73
CA MET A 95 10.69 -6.55 -24.15
C MET A 95 12.19 -6.77 -24.34
N LEU A 96 13.04 -6.09 -23.57
CA LEU A 96 14.50 -6.26 -23.59
C LEU A 96 14.93 -7.69 -23.25
N ARG A 97 14.15 -8.41 -22.43
CA ARG A 97 14.37 -9.83 -22.14
C ARG A 97 13.85 -10.77 -23.22
N GLY A 98 13.31 -10.24 -24.33
CA GLY A 98 12.74 -11.02 -25.42
C GLY A 98 11.39 -11.62 -25.07
N PHE A 99 10.57 -10.90 -24.30
CA PHE A 99 9.21 -11.30 -23.92
C PHE A 99 9.13 -12.59 -23.07
N ARG A 100 10.23 -13.01 -22.45
CA ARG A 100 10.27 -14.18 -21.58
C ARG A 100 9.58 -13.91 -20.25
N ARG A 101 8.76 -14.84 -19.78
CA ARG A 101 8.18 -14.80 -18.42
C ARG A 101 9.30 -14.93 -17.39
N ILE A 102 9.08 -14.29 -16.24
CA ILE A 102 9.89 -14.50 -15.02
C ILE A 102 9.39 -15.77 -14.36
#